data_AF-A0A0K2H3N8-F1
#
_entry.id   AF-A0A0K2H3N8-F1
#
_cell.length_a   1.000
_cell.length_b   1.000
_cell.length_c   1.000
_cell.angle_alpha   90.00
_cell.angle_beta   90.00
_cell.angle_gamma   90.00
#
_symmetry.space_group_name_H-M   'P 1'
#
loop_
_entity.id
_entity.type
_entity.pdbx_description
1 polymer ?
#
loop_
_entity_poly.entity_id
_entity_poly.type
_entity_poly.pdbx_seq_one_letter_code
_entity_poly.pdbx_strand_id
1 'polypeptide(L)'
;MAWVRVSDTFNEAPEWMRAYELAAERGDDRLVSELKGAASALFTHSAQQWTDYKITYGAAVRHIGISRVEPVLQDLITIGIITEVESEGERQFMLVERESFVHVIRSDAKSKATKRRNDQNRAGLQVPVMLRDGDQCRYCGDEVVWGDKKSDRGREYDHRDIDAPTTPDNYVTACRGCNQLRHELGERAEEELPLLDPPESPMYGPELRKKLSRWEGFVARWCKKEGLPNPLIADEVEAQDNPAASRAVTPSQEEKTVRATSPAAGPSQEPGKPQFPNTDSHGQVESEGRAAKGSSRQPAETKQVHVTTNPSPALPAHHAGGAPQGRKASHVRDAGPANVSEPFARRRRRRRRG
;
A
#
# COMPACT_ATOMS: atom_id res chain seq x y z
N MET A 1 -7.53 -4.77 1.03
CA MET A 1 -8.31 -5.84 0.36
C MET A 1 -7.31 -6.75 -0.32
N ALA A 2 -7.62 -8.05 -0.44
CA ALA A 2 -6.78 -8.95 -1.23
C ALA A 2 -6.92 -8.58 -2.70
N TRP A 3 -5.81 -8.52 -3.43
CA TRP A 3 -5.80 -8.41 -4.88
C TRP A 3 -4.63 -9.21 -5.44
N VAL A 4 -4.75 -9.59 -6.71
CA VAL A 4 -3.72 -10.26 -7.48
C VAL A 4 -3.39 -9.38 -8.67
N ARG A 5 -2.10 -9.13 -8.92
CA ARG A 5 -1.64 -8.47 -10.15
C ARG A 5 -1.11 -9.53 -11.08
N VAL A 6 -1.61 -9.52 -12.30
CA VAL A 6 -1.11 -10.34 -13.40
C VAL A 6 -0.21 -9.47 -14.26
N SER A 7 0.99 -9.96 -14.59
CA SER A 7 1.93 -9.24 -15.45
C SER A 7 1.45 -9.19 -16.90
N ASP A 8 1.90 -8.20 -17.66
CA ASP A 8 1.69 -8.12 -19.11
C ASP A 8 2.38 -9.29 -19.85
N THR A 9 3.52 -9.74 -19.32
CA THR A 9 4.26 -10.93 -19.79
C THR A 9 3.66 -12.27 -19.36
N PHE A 10 2.49 -12.29 -18.70
CA PHE A 10 1.90 -13.52 -18.15
C PHE A 10 1.73 -14.62 -19.19
N ASN A 11 1.29 -14.29 -20.41
CA ASN A 11 1.05 -15.28 -21.46
C ASN A 11 2.33 -15.80 -22.13
N GLU A 12 3.45 -15.11 -21.96
CA GLU A 12 4.75 -15.45 -22.53
C GLU A 12 5.62 -16.24 -21.55
N ALA A 13 5.09 -16.55 -20.36
CA ALA A 13 5.81 -17.28 -19.34
C ALA A 13 6.26 -18.67 -19.85
N PRO A 14 7.51 -19.09 -19.55
CA PRO A 14 8.06 -20.36 -20.04
C PRO A 14 7.25 -21.59 -19.58
N GLU A 15 6.54 -21.48 -18.47
CA GLU A 15 5.59 -22.48 -17.98
C GLU A 15 4.43 -22.71 -18.96
N TRP A 16 3.93 -21.66 -19.62
CA TRP A 16 2.87 -21.81 -20.61
C TRP A 16 3.38 -22.37 -21.93
N MET A 17 4.63 -22.11 -22.31
CA MET A 17 5.24 -22.74 -23.49
C MET A 17 5.34 -24.25 -23.28
N ARG A 18 5.77 -24.70 -22.09
CA ARG A 18 5.74 -26.12 -21.71
C ARG A 18 4.32 -26.70 -21.71
N ALA A 19 3.31 -25.91 -21.33
CA ALA A 19 1.92 -26.34 -21.42
C ALA A 19 1.45 -26.53 -22.87
N TYR A 20 1.90 -25.70 -23.80
CA TYR A 20 1.60 -25.85 -25.24
C TYR A 20 2.28 -27.10 -25.83
N GLU A 21 3.52 -27.39 -25.45
CA GLU A 21 4.22 -28.63 -25.83
C GLU A 21 3.43 -29.86 -25.35
N LEU A 22 3.04 -29.86 -24.06
CA LEU A 22 2.25 -30.94 -23.48
C LEU A 22 0.88 -31.11 -24.15
N ALA A 23 0.22 -30.02 -24.51
CA ALA A 23 -1.05 -30.03 -25.22
C ALA A 23 -0.90 -30.64 -26.63
N ALA A 24 0.18 -30.29 -27.34
CA ALA A 24 0.47 -30.83 -28.66
C ALA A 24 0.78 -32.34 -28.63
N GLU A 25 1.55 -32.81 -27.64
CA GLU A 25 1.85 -34.23 -27.45
C GLU A 25 0.58 -35.07 -27.18
N ARG A 26 -0.38 -34.50 -26.44
CA ARG A 26 -1.63 -35.17 -26.05
C ARG A 26 -2.78 -34.96 -27.03
N GLY A 27 -2.64 -34.05 -27.98
CA GLY A 27 -3.73 -33.65 -28.89
C GLY A 27 -4.93 -33.02 -28.17
N ASP A 28 -4.69 -32.27 -27.09
CA ASP A 28 -5.74 -31.62 -26.28
C ASP A 28 -5.68 -30.09 -26.38
N ASP A 29 -6.45 -29.52 -27.30
CA ASP A 29 -6.53 -28.08 -27.54
C ASP A 29 -7.04 -27.28 -26.33
N ARG A 30 -7.70 -27.95 -25.36
CA ARG A 30 -8.29 -27.29 -24.19
C ARG A 30 -7.33 -27.19 -23.02
N LEU A 31 -6.29 -28.01 -23.01
CA LEU A 31 -5.40 -28.20 -21.86
C LEU A 31 -4.82 -26.87 -21.37
N VAL A 32 -4.25 -26.05 -22.25
CA VAL A 32 -3.64 -24.77 -21.84
C VAL A 32 -4.66 -23.82 -21.22
N SER A 33 -5.88 -23.79 -21.75
CA SER A 33 -6.96 -22.96 -21.19
C SER A 33 -7.43 -23.47 -19.83
N GLU A 34 -7.51 -24.79 -19.66
CA GLU A 34 -7.81 -25.44 -18.37
C GLU A 34 -6.73 -25.11 -17.32
N LEU A 35 -5.45 -25.29 -17.67
CA LEU A 35 -4.32 -25.02 -16.76
C LEU A 35 -4.23 -23.54 -16.37
N LYS A 36 -4.43 -22.62 -17.32
CA LYS A 36 -4.47 -21.17 -17.04
C LYS A 36 -5.63 -20.81 -16.12
N GLY A 37 -6.82 -21.39 -16.36
CA GLY A 37 -7.99 -21.20 -15.50
C GLY A 37 -7.77 -21.72 -14.08
N ALA A 38 -7.24 -22.94 -13.96
CA ALA A 38 -6.89 -23.54 -12.68
C ALA A 38 -5.87 -22.70 -11.92
N ALA A 39 -4.74 -22.34 -12.55
CA ALA A 39 -3.71 -21.52 -11.92
C ALA A 39 -4.26 -20.18 -11.44
N SER A 40 -5.05 -19.49 -12.27
CA SER A 40 -5.67 -18.21 -11.91
C SER A 40 -6.59 -18.34 -10.68
N ALA A 41 -7.37 -19.42 -10.60
CA ALA A 41 -8.21 -19.70 -9.45
C ALA A 41 -7.38 -19.98 -8.18
N LEU A 42 -6.27 -20.72 -8.29
CA LEU A 42 -5.37 -21.00 -7.18
C LEU A 42 -4.66 -19.74 -6.67
N PHE A 43 -4.10 -18.90 -7.53
CA PHE A 43 -3.50 -17.62 -7.12
C PHE A 43 -4.53 -16.71 -6.43
N THR A 44 -5.75 -16.64 -6.98
CA THR A 44 -6.85 -15.87 -6.37
C THR A 44 -7.23 -16.41 -4.99
N HIS A 45 -7.28 -17.74 -4.86
CA HIS A 45 -7.54 -18.39 -3.58
C HIS A 45 -6.47 -18.05 -2.55
N SER A 46 -5.19 -18.19 -2.92
CA SER A 46 -4.08 -17.88 -2.02
C SER A 46 -4.12 -16.42 -1.56
N ALA A 47 -4.38 -15.48 -2.47
CA ALA A 47 -4.52 -14.07 -2.14
C ALA A 47 -5.70 -13.81 -1.18
N GLN A 48 -6.84 -14.45 -1.41
CA GLN A 48 -8.02 -14.27 -0.57
C GLN A 48 -7.81 -14.83 0.85
N GLN A 49 -7.15 -15.98 0.96
CA GLN A 49 -6.88 -16.67 2.21
C GLN A 49 -5.62 -16.18 2.93
N TRP A 50 -4.79 -15.35 2.28
CA TRP A 50 -3.51 -14.86 2.81
C TRP A 50 -2.53 -15.99 3.15
N THR A 51 -2.43 -16.97 2.25
CA THR A 51 -1.60 -18.17 2.45
C THR A 51 -0.22 -18.08 1.83
N ASP A 52 0.17 -16.91 1.31
CA ASP A 52 1.51 -16.65 0.75
C ASP A 52 1.92 -17.70 -0.30
N TYR A 53 1.11 -17.81 -1.35
CA TYR A 53 1.24 -18.76 -2.46
C TYR A 53 1.01 -20.24 -2.11
N LYS A 54 0.74 -20.58 -0.84
CA LYS A 54 0.44 -21.96 -0.43
C LYS A 54 -1.01 -22.35 -0.73
N ILE A 55 -1.18 -23.57 -1.23
CA ILE A 55 -2.47 -24.18 -1.58
C ILE A 55 -2.56 -25.55 -0.92
N THR A 56 -3.63 -25.79 -0.17
CA THR A 56 -3.93 -27.13 0.34
C THR A 56 -4.58 -27.98 -0.75
N TYR A 57 -4.45 -29.30 -0.67
CA TYR A 57 -5.13 -30.20 -1.60
C TYR A 57 -6.65 -29.97 -1.66
N GLY A 58 -7.30 -29.74 -0.52
CA GLY A 58 -8.74 -29.42 -0.49
C GLY A 58 -9.11 -28.15 -1.25
N ALA A 59 -8.24 -27.13 -1.24
CA ALA A 59 -8.42 -25.94 -2.07
C ALA A 59 -8.27 -26.24 -3.56
N ALA A 60 -7.30 -27.08 -3.94
CA ALA A 60 -7.15 -27.55 -5.31
C ALA A 60 -8.40 -28.31 -5.79
N VAL A 61 -8.90 -29.25 -5.00
CA VAL A 61 -10.15 -29.99 -5.29
C VAL A 61 -11.33 -29.05 -5.49
N ARG A 62 -11.46 -28.03 -4.64
CA ARG A 62 -12.56 -27.05 -4.71
C ARG A 62 -12.55 -26.23 -6.00
N HIS A 63 -11.38 -25.79 -6.47
CA HIS A 63 -11.27 -24.87 -7.61
C HIS A 63 -11.12 -25.58 -8.95
N ILE A 64 -10.46 -26.74 -8.98
CA ILE A 64 -10.24 -27.52 -10.20
C ILE A 64 -11.39 -28.51 -10.43
N GLY A 65 -11.96 -29.05 -9.35
CA GLY A 65 -13.01 -30.06 -9.38
C GLY A 65 -12.50 -31.47 -9.08
N ILE A 66 -13.34 -32.25 -8.40
CA ILE A 66 -12.99 -33.58 -7.84
C ILE A 66 -12.43 -34.55 -8.89
N SER A 67 -12.99 -34.55 -10.10
CA SER A 67 -12.59 -35.49 -11.16
C SER A 67 -11.36 -35.06 -11.96
N ARG A 68 -10.96 -33.79 -11.87
CA ARG A 68 -9.86 -33.21 -12.68
C ARG A 68 -8.65 -32.78 -11.85
N VAL A 69 -8.78 -32.75 -10.52
CA VAL A 69 -7.74 -32.25 -9.63
C VAL A 69 -6.38 -32.93 -9.85
N GLU A 70 -6.30 -34.25 -9.92
CA GLU A 70 -5.01 -34.93 -10.02
C GLU A 70 -4.29 -34.74 -11.37
N PRO A 71 -4.93 -34.97 -12.53
CA PRO A 71 -4.24 -34.72 -13.80
C PRO A 71 -3.83 -33.24 -13.95
N VAL A 72 -4.69 -32.30 -13.51
CA VAL A 72 -4.36 -30.87 -13.57
C VAL A 72 -3.23 -30.50 -12.61
N LEU A 73 -3.22 -31.01 -11.38
CA LEU A 73 -2.12 -30.77 -10.44
C LEU A 73 -0.80 -31.34 -10.98
N GLN A 74 -0.83 -32.55 -11.53
CA GLN A 74 0.34 -33.16 -12.14
C GLN A 74 0.88 -32.31 -13.29
N ASP A 75 0.00 -31.84 -14.17
CA ASP A 75 0.40 -30.99 -15.30
C ASP A 75 0.94 -29.64 -14.82
N LEU A 76 0.30 -29.00 -13.82
CA LEU A 76 0.79 -27.76 -13.20
C LEU A 76 2.17 -27.94 -12.54
N ILE A 77 2.45 -29.10 -11.94
CA ILE A 77 3.78 -29.47 -11.41
C ILE A 77 4.76 -29.61 -12.57
N THR A 78 4.41 -30.37 -13.60
CA THR A 78 5.27 -30.62 -14.77
C THR A 78 5.67 -29.33 -15.48
N ILE A 79 4.74 -28.38 -15.64
CA ILE A 79 5.05 -27.09 -16.26
C ILE A 79 5.68 -26.09 -15.28
N GLY A 80 5.79 -26.41 -13.99
CA GLY A 80 6.46 -25.60 -12.97
C GLY A 80 5.65 -24.43 -12.43
N ILE A 81 4.32 -24.44 -12.56
CA ILE A 81 3.45 -23.43 -11.94
C ILE A 81 3.28 -23.69 -10.44
N ILE A 82 3.31 -24.96 -10.03
CA ILE A 82 3.29 -25.35 -8.63
C ILE A 82 4.41 -26.33 -8.31
N THR A 83 4.79 -26.39 -7.04
CA THR A 83 5.67 -27.42 -6.48
C THR A 83 4.98 -28.06 -5.30
N GLU A 84 5.07 -29.39 -5.15
CA GLU A 84 4.60 -30.05 -3.93
C GLU A 84 5.52 -29.70 -2.76
N VAL A 85 4.92 -29.45 -1.60
CA VAL A 85 5.62 -29.10 -0.36
C VAL A 85 5.29 -30.17 0.67
N GLU A 86 6.34 -30.74 1.27
CA GLU A 86 6.18 -31.63 2.42
C GLU A 86 5.57 -30.86 3.60
N SER A 87 4.43 -31.34 4.08
CA SER A 87 3.75 -30.82 5.26
C SER A 87 3.28 -31.99 6.12
N GLU A 88 3.28 -31.80 7.44
CA GLU A 88 2.90 -32.84 8.40
C GLU A 88 1.44 -33.28 8.20
N GLY A 89 1.24 -34.37 7.46
CA GLY A 89 -0.05 -35.03 7.30
C GLY A 89 -0.99 -34.45 6.23
N GLU A 90 -0.59 -33.42 5.49
CA GLU A 90 -1.41 -32.81 4.44
C GLU A 90 -0.62 -32.57 3.14
N ARG A 91 -1.22 -32.92 2.00
CA ARG A 91 -0.67 -32.54 0.69
C ARG A 91 -0.84 -31.04 0.47
N GLN A 92 0.28 -30.34 0.33
CA GLN A 92 0.32 -28.91 0.08
C GLN A 92 1.15 -28.60 -1.16
N PHE A 93 0.81 -27.50 -1.82
CA PHE A 93 1.48 -27.02 -3.03
C PHE A 93 1.85 -25.56 -2.85
N MET A 94 3.01 -25.18 -3.36
CA MET A 94 3.46 -23.79 -3.45
C MET A 94 3.33 -23.33 -4.90
N LEU A 95 2.60 -22.24 -5.13
CA LEU A 95 2.55 -21.59 -6.43
C LEU A 95 3.88 -20.88 -6.71
N VAL A 96 4.26 -20.80 -7.98
CA VAL A 96 5.44 -20.05 -8.41
C VAL A 96 5.37 -18.59 -7.96
N GLU A 97 6.35 -18.16 -7.16
CA GLU A 97 6.45 -16.79 -6.65
C GLU A 97 7.38 -15.98 -7.55
N ARG A 98 6.80 -15.22 -8.49
CA ARG A 98 7.54 -14.29 -9.36
C ARG A 98 6.73 -13.03 -9.60
N GLU A 99 7.31 -11.87 -9.28
CA GLU A 99 6.65 -10.58 -9.43
C GLU A 99 6.27 -10.25 -10.89
N SER A 100 7.08 -10.72 -11.86
CA SER A 100 6.82 -10.58 -13.30
C SER A 100 5.83 -11.62 -13.86
N PHE A 101 5.18 -12.42 -13.02
CA PHE A 101 4.19 -13.41 -13.44
C PHE A 101 2.81 -13.14 -12.82
N VAL A 102 2.64 -13.56 -11.57
CA VAL A 102 1.43 -13.31 -10.78
C VAL A 102 1.87 -12.90 -9.39
N HIS A 103 1.61 -11.64 -9.04
CA HIS A 103 1.96 -11.09 -7.74
C HIS A 103 0.76 -11.14 -6.79
N VAL A 104 0.93 -11.87 -5.70
CA VAL A 104 0.05 -11.95 -4.54
C VAL A 104 0.66 -11.14 -3.39
N ILE A 105 -0.14 -10.28 -2.78
CA ILE A 105 0.29 -9.57 -1.56
C ILE A 105 0.42 -10.59 -0.42
N ARG A 106 1.60 -10.62 0.19
CA ARG A 106 1.89 -11.49 1.32
C ARG A 106 1.19 -11.05 2.62
N SER A 107 0.95 -12.01 3.49
CA SER A 107 0.25 -11.88 4.76
C SER A 107 0.99 -10.94 5.73
N ASP A 108 2.32 -10.95 5.70
CA ASP A 108 3.20 -10.07 6.47
C ASP A 108 3.08 -8.62 5.98
N ALA A 109 3.14 -8.35 4.68
CA ALA A 109 2.97 -7.03 4.09
C ALA A 109 1.60 -6.43 4.45
N LYS A 110 0.54 -7.23 4.41
CA LYS A 110 -0.80 -6.83 4.86
C LYS A 110 -0.84 -6.52 6.36
N SER A 111 -0.18 -7.35 7.18
CA SER A 111 -0.11 -7.15 8.63
C SER A 111 0.63 -5.86 8.97
N LYS A 112 1.78 -5.60 8.32
CA LYS A 112 2.55 -4.35 8.42
C LYS A 112 1.73 -3.13 7.98
N ALA A 113 1.00 -3.22 6.86
CA ALA A 113 0.10 -2.14 6.42
C ALA A 113 -1.06 -1.89 7.40
N THR A 114 -1.63 -2.94 7.97
CA THR A 114 -2.69 -2.86 8.99
C THR A 114 -2.16 -2.23 10.27
N LYS A 115 -0.95 -2.63 10.71
CA LYS A 115 -0.24 -2.05 11.85
C LYS A 115 -0.05 -0.55 11.67
N ARG A 116 0.54 -0.11 10.54
CA ARG A 116 0.72 1.30 10.19
C ARG A 116 -0.60 2.09 10.28
N ARG A 117 -1.68 1.55 9.72
CA ARG A 117 -3.00 2.18 9.76
C ARG A 117 -3.56 2.28 11.18
N ASN A 118 -3.40 1.25 11.99
CA ASN A 118 -3.89 1.24 13.37
C ASN A 118 -3.12 2.24 14.23
N ASP A 119 -1.79 2.29 14.08
CA ASP A 119 -0.90 3.21 14.79
C ASP A 119 -1.19 4.67 14.44
N GLN A 120 -1.48 4.98 13.17
CA GLN A 120 -1.88 6.32 12.72
C GLN A 120 -3.17 6.85 13.38
N ASN A 121 -3.99 5.96 13.94
CA ASN A 121 -5.26 6.31 14.60
C ASN A 121 -5.18 6.20 16.13
N ARG A 122 -4.05 5.76 16.70
CA ARG A 122 -3.89 5.52 18.13
C ARG A 122 -3.41 6.79 18.84
N ALA A 123 -4.33 7.50 19.51
CA ALA A 123 -4.01 8.76 20.21
C ALA A 123 -2.84 8.61 21.21
N GLY A 124 -2.81 7.51 21.96
CA GLY A 124 -1.72 7.22 22.92
C GLY A 124 -0.37 6.92 22.30
N LEU A 125 -0.28 6.81 20.97
CA LEU A 125 1.00 6.77 20.24
C LEU A 125 1.27 8.09 19.54
N GLN A 126 0.27 8.58 18.81
CA GLN A 126 0.38 9.76 17.96
C GLN A 126 0.65 11.04 18.75
N VAL A 127 -0.09 11.27 19.85
CA VAL A 127 0.03 12.51 20.62
C VAL A 127 1.42 12.65 21.27
N PRO A 128 1.96 11.64 21.98
CA PRO A 128 3.32 11.72 22.51
C PRO A 128 4.36 12.04 21.45
N VAL A 129 4.28 11.38 20.28
CA VAL A 129 5.25 11.58 19.18
C VAL A 129 5.14 12.97 18.59
N MET A 130 3.92 13.45 18.33
CA MET A 130 3.67 14.80 17.82
C MET A 130 4.11 15.90 18.78
N LEU A 131 3.93 15.71 20.09
CA LEU A 131 4.40 16.66 21.12
C LEU A 131 5.92 16.61 21.33
N ARG A 132 6.54 15.45 21.10
CA ARG A 132 8.00 15.31 21.20
C ARG A 132 8.70 15.88 19.98
N ASP A 133 8.24 15.54 18.79
CA ASP A 133 8.95 15.79 17.53
C ASP A 133 8.55 17.11 16.87
N GLY A 134 7.35 17.61 17.15
CA GLY A 134 6.79 18.76 16.43
C GLY A 134 6.70 18.48 14.93
N ASP A 135 6.91 19.54 14.14
CA ASP A 135 7.01 19.51 12.68
C ASP A 135 8.44 19.29 12.17
N GLN A 136 9.33 18.68 12.97
CA GLN A 136 10.71 18.42 12.57
C GLN A 136 10.96 16.93 12.29
N CYS A 137 11.68 16.67 11.19
CA CYS A 137 12.17 15.34 10.84
C CYS A 137 13.22 14.89 11.87
N ARG A 138 13.06 13.68 12.41
CA ARG A 138 13.95 13.15 13.46
C ARG A 138 15.28 12.60 12.93
N TYR A 139 15.55 12.75 11.64
CA TYR A 139 16.79 12.33 10.98
C TYR A 139 17.61 13.50 10.46
N CYS A 140 17.00 14.45 9.73
CA CYS A 140 17.69 15.61 9.19
C CYS A 140 17.46 16.90 9.99
N GLY A 141 16.46 16.93 10.90
CA GLY A 141 16.09 18.12 11.67
C GLY A 141 15.22 19.14 10.91
N ASP A 142 15.09 18.99 9.59
CA ASP A 142 14.31 19.91 8.75
C ASP A 142 12.80 19.82 9.03
N GLU A 143 12.10 20.92 8.72
CA GLU A 143 10.65 20.97 8.81
C GLU A 143 9.97 20.06 7.76
N VAL A 144 8.99 19.28 8.22
CA VAL A 144 8.19 18.39 7.36
C VAL A 144 6.95 19.08 6.82
N VAL A 145 6.62 18.81 5.57
CA VAL A 145 5.48 19.42 4.87
C VAL A 145 4.27 18.49 4.93
N TRP A 146 3.21 18.95 5.59
CA TRP A 146 1.95 18.21 5.71
C TRP A 146 1.23 18.09 4.37
N GLY A 147 0.68 16.91 4.09
CA GLY A 147 -0.14 16.66 2.89
C GLY A 147 0.65 16.53 1.59
N ASP A 148 1.96 16.82 1.59
CA ASP A 148 2.83 16.58 0.45
C ASP A 148 3.16 15.08 0.35
N LYS A 149 2.89 14.52 -0.83
CA LYS A 149 3.09 13.10 -1.17
C LYS A 149 4.12 12.90 -2.28
N LYS A 150 4.76 13.99 -2.73
CA LYS A 150 5.65 13.98 -3.89
C LYS A 150 7.07 14.36 -3.52
N SER A 151 7.26 15.41 -2.72
CA SER A 151 8.60 15.82 -2.33
C SER A 151 9.16 14.96 -1.19
N ASP A 152 10.47 15.05 -1.04
CA ASP A 152 11.21 14.41 0.06
C ASP A 152 10.88 15.03 1.42
N ARG A 153 10.39 16.28 1.45
CA ARG A 153 9.93 16.94 2.67
C ARG A 153 8.54 16.49 3.12
N GLY A 154 7.84 15.68 2.31
CA GLY A 154 6.53 15.14 2.66
C GLY A 154 6.54 14.46 4.02
N ARG A 155 5.59 14.82 4.87
CA ARG A 155 5.53 14.35 6.26
C ARG A 155 5.04 12.91 6.36
N GLU A 156 5.85 12.06 6.96
CA GLU A 156 5.54 10.67 7.27
C GLU A 156 5.83 10.33 8.73
N TYR A 157 5.47 9.11 9.12
CA TYR A 157 5.97 8.52 10.35
C TYR A 157 6.83 7.33 10.00
N ASP A 158 8.02 7.29 10.58
CA ASP A 158 8.87 6.11 10.51
C ASP A 158 8.58 5.14 11.67
N HIS A 159 8.49 3.86 11.31
CA HIS A 159 8.48 2.75 12.23
C HIS A 159 9.90 2.17 12.25
N ARG A 160 10.73 2.62 13.21
CA ARG A 160 12.14 2.21 13.29
C ARG A 160 12.31 0.69 13.32
N ASP A 161 11.36 0.02 13.97
CA ASP A 161 11.15 -1.41 13.89
C ASP A 161 9.66 -1.72 13.67
N ILE A 162 9.33 -2.17 12.47
CA ILE A 162 7.95 -2.51 12.10
C ILE A 162 7.50 -3.87 12.65
N ASP A 163 8.42 -4.71 13.13
CA ASP A 163 8.13 -6.04 13.65
C ASP A 163 8.02 -6.02 15.20
N ALA A 164 8.70 -5.09 15.88
CA ALA A 164 8.54 -4.86 17.32
C ALA A 164 7.24 -4.10 17.71
N PRO A 165 6.79 -4.18 18.98
CA PRO A 165 5.68 -3.35 19.47
C PRO A 165 5.95 -1.85 19.25
N THR A 166 4.98 -1.14 18.68
CA THR A 166 5.14 0.31 18.41
C THR A 166 4.86 1.14 19.66
N THR A 167 5.89 1.85 20.10
CA THR A 167 5.93 2.77 21.24
C THR A 167 6.24 4.17 20.74
N PRO A 168 6.02 5.22 21.55
CA PRO A 168 6.46 6.57 21.18
C PRO A 168 7.96 6.64 20.86
N ASP A 169 8.80 5.82 21.49
CA ASP A 169 10.27 5.89 21.34
C ASP A 169 10.77 5.33 20.00
N ASN A 170 10.10 4.31 19.45
CA ASN A 170 10.47 3.70 18.16
C ASN A 170 9.57 4.15 16.99
N TYR A 171 8.76 5.18 17.22
CA TYR A 171 7.85 5.76 16.24
C TYR A 171 8.08 7.27 16.17
N VAL A 172 8.49 7.77 15.01
CA VAL A 172 9.06 9.12 14.91
C VAL A 172 8.50 9.88 13.71
N THR A 173 8.40 11.20 13.82
CA THR A 173 8.13 12.05 12.65
C THR A 173 9.34 12.06 11.73
N ALA A 174 9.13 11.81 10.43
CA ALA A 174 10.19 11.82 9.44
C ALA A 174 9.72 12.49 8.15
N CYS A 175 10.66 13.07 7.41
CA CYS A 175 10.42 13.43 6.02
C CYS A 175 10.49 12.16 5.15
N ARG A 176 9.74 12.14 4.05
CA ARG A 176 9.68 11.01 3.12
C ARG A 176 11.06 10.63 2.57
N GLY A 177 11.93 11.60 2.31
CA GLY A 177 13.29 11.37 1.83
C GLY A 177 14.13 10.57 2.83
N CYS A 178 14.19 11.00 4.09
CA CYS A 178 14.90 10.26 5.14
C CYS A 178 14.26 8.90 5.42
N ASN A 179 12.93 8.81 5.42
CA ASN A 179 12.24 7.54 5.65
C ASN A 179 12.55 6.51 4.54
N GLN A 180 12.56 6.96 3.28
CA GLN A 180 12.93 6.14 2.13
C GLN A 180 14.42 5.75 2.18
N LEU A 181 15.31 6.71 2.45
CA LEU A 181 16.74 6.44 2.60
C LEU A 181 17.01 5.42 3.71
N ARG A 182 16.30 5.56 4.85
CA ARG A 182 16.36 4.60 5.94
C ARG A 182 15.97 3.19 5.50
N HIS A 183 14.94 3.06 4.66
CA HIS A 183 14.51 1.78 4.11
C HIS A 183 15.57 1.17 3.19
N GLU A 184 16.18 1.98 2.33
CA GLU A 184 17.24 1.57 1.38
C GLU A 184 18.53 1.13 2.08
N LEU A 185 18.90 1.80 3.17
CA LEU A 185 20.08 1.46 3.97
C LEU A 185 19.93 0.15 4.76
N GLY A 186 18.71 -0.27 5.06
CA GLY A 186 18.43 -1.51 5.80
C GLY A 186 19.15 -1.55 7.16
N GLU A 187 20.04 -2.52 7.35
CA GLU A 187 20.80 -2.71 8.59
C GLU A 187 21.80 -1.57 8.86
N ARG A 188 22.29 -0.89 7.82
CA ARG A 188 23.23 0.24 7.93
C ARG A 188 22.57 1.54 8.38
N ALA A 189 21.23 1.58 8.41
CA ALA A 189 20.49 2.80 8.70
C ALA A 189 20.81 3.41 10.07
N GLU A 190 21.05 2.57 11.09
CA GLU A 190 21.36 3.05 12.44
C GLU A 190 22.71 3.78 12.52
N GLU A 191 23.66 3.39 11.67
CA GLU A 191 24.99 4.00 11.60
C GLU A 191 25.00 5.24 10.69
N GLU A 192 24.36 5.17 9.52
CA GLU A 192 24.44 6.22 8.49
C GLU A 192 23.34 7.27 8.57
N LEU A 193 22.22 6.93 9.21
CA LEU A 193 21.11 7.85 9.43
C LEU A 193 20.63 7.73 10.89
N PRO A 194 21.50 8.06 11.86
CA PRO A 194 21.18 7.93 13.27
C PRO A 194 20.00 8.82 13.65
N LEU A 195 19.19 8.34 14.59
CA LEU A 195 18.09 9.13 15.13
C LEU A 195 18.65 10.30 15.96
N LEU A 196 18.27 11.52 15.62
CA LEU A 196 18.67 12.72 16.37
C LEU A 196 18.00 12.75 17.74
N ASP A 197 18.51 13.53 18.69
CA ASP A 197 17.81 13.81 19.96
C ASP A 197 16.56 14.67 19.73
N PRO A 198 15.49 14.53 20.54
CA PRO A 198 14.28 15.33 20.40
C PRO A 198 14.59 16.83 20.35
N PRO A 199 13.88 17.61 19.52
CA PRO A 199 14.12 19.04 19.46
C PRO A 199 13.82 19.69 20.80
N GLU A 200 14.72 20.56 21.26
CA GLU A 200 14.57 21.27 22.55
C GLU A 200 13.31 22.15 22.56
N SER A 201 12.98 22.74 21.41
CA SER A 201 11.79 23.57 21.19
C SER A 201 11.05 23.09 19.94
N PRO A 202 10.15 22.08 20.08
CA PRO A 202 9.42 21.54 18.94
C PRO A 202 8.52 22.60 18.30
N MET A 203 8.58 22.71 16.98
CA MET A 203 7.69 23.62 16.24
C MET A 203 6.30 23.01 16.06
N TYR A 204 5.27 23.78 16.36
CA TYR A 204 3.87 23.37 16.22
C TYR A 204 3.15 24.21 15.17
N GLY A 205 3.31 23.85 13.91
CA GLY A 205 2.64 24.48 12.79
C GLY A 205 1.12 24.26 12.78
N PRO A 206 0.39 24.99 11.92
CA PRO A 206 -1.08 25.01 11.92
C PRO A 206 -1.70 23.62 11.66
N GLU A 207 -1.14 22.85 10.73
CA GLU A 207 -1.66 21.50 10.41
C GLU A 207 -1.40 20.49 11.53
N LEU A 208 -0.26 20.60 12.23
CA LEU A 208 0.02 19.79 13.42
C LEU A 208 -0.95 20.13 14.57
N ARG A 209 -1.17 21.40 14.87
CA ARG A 209 -2.15 21.83 15.89
C ARG A 209 -3.56 21.33 15.55
N LYS A 210 -3.96 21.43 14.29
CA LYS A 210 -5.24 20.89 13.78
C LYS A 210 -5.32 19.36 13.88
N LYS A 211 -4.21 18.64 13.73
CA LYS A 211 -4.17 17.19 13.95
C LYS A 211 -4.31 16.85 15.43
N LEU A 212 -3.62 17.57 16.30
CA LEU A 212 -3.66 17.43 17.76
C LEU A 212 -5.04 17.74 18.35
N SER A 213 -5.76 18.73 17.80
CA SER A 213 -7.09 19.13 18.29
C SER A 213 -8.14 18.01 18.20
N ARG A 214 -7.94 17.02 17.30
CA ARG A 214 -8.76 15.80 17.26
C ARG A 214 -8.74 14.99 18.56
N TRP A 215 -7.72 15.21 19.39
CA TRP A 215 -7.48 14.52 20.66
C TRP A 215 -7.26 15.51 21.82
N GLU A 216 -7.88 16.69 21.77
CA GLU A 216 -7.69 17.79 22.73
C GLU A 216 -7.65 17.32 24.20
N GLY A 217 -8.65 16.56 24.65
CA GLY A 217 -8.69 16.07 26.03
C GLY A 217 -7.54 15.11 26.39
N PHE A 218 -7.02 14.35 25.41
CA PHE A 218 -5.83 13.51 25.63
C PHE A 218 -4.56 14.35 25.65
N VAL A 219 -4.42 15.32 24.73
CA VAL A 219 -3.30 16.28 24.68
C VAL A 219 -3.17 17.02 26.01
N ALA A 220 -4.25 17.62 26.50
CA ALA A 220 -4.22 18.36 27.76
C ALA A 220 -3.78 17.49 28.96
N ARG A 221 -4.25 16.24 29.05
CA ARG A 221 -3.83 15.30 30.10
C ARG A 221 -2.37 14.89 29.95
N TRP A 222 -1.91 14.66 28.72
CA TRP A 222 -0.53 14.28 28.45
C TRP A 222 0.43 15.41 28.79
N CYS A 223 0.19 16.62 28.28
CA CYS A 223 0.96 17.82 28.60
C CYS A 223 1.04 18.06 30.11
N LYS A 224 -0.09 17.97 30.83
CA LYS A 224 -0.11 18.10 32.29
C LYS A 224 0.72 17.02 33.01
N LYS A 225 0.69 15.79 32.51
CA LYS A 225 1.45 14.66 33.10
C LYS A 225 2.96 14.83 32.91
N GLU A 226 3.36 15.27 31.71
CA GLU A 226 4.78 15.44 31.35
C GLU A 226 5.34 16.83 31.74
N GLY A 227 4.50 17.74 32.26
CA GLY A 227 4.90 19.11 32.62
C GLY A 227 5.19 20.01 31.42
N LEU A 228 4.64 19.69 30.25
CA LEU A 228 4.88 20.42 28.99
C LEU A 228 3.80 21.47 28.74
N PRO A 229 4.14 22.60 28.08
CA PRO A 229 3.14 23.56 27.61
C PRO A 229 2.20 22.89 26.61
N ASN A 230 0.91 23.22 26.66
CA ASN A 230 -0.07 22.67 25.73
C ASN A 230 -0.16 23.56 24.47
N PRO A 231 0.25 23.06 23.28
CA PRO A 231 0.26 23.85 22.05
C PRO A 231 -1.13 24.21 21.52
N LEU A 232 -2.20 23.64 22.10
CA LEU A 232 -3.59 23.96 21.74
C LEU A 232 -4.20 25.09 22.58
N ILE A 233 -3.56 25.47 23.70
CA ILE A 233 -4.09 26.47 24.64
C ILE A 233 -3.32 27.80 24.52
N ALA A 234 -2.17 27.81 23.84
CA ALA A 234 -1.27 28.94 23.85
C ALA A 234 -1.47 29.90 22.65
N ASP A 235 -2.06 31.06 22.99
CA ASP A 235 -1.78 32.39 22.41
C ASP A 235 -0.42 32.96 22.91
N GLU A 236 0.46 32.15 23.50
CA GLU A 236 1.84 32.53 23.87
C GLU A 236 2.80 31.38 23.58
N VAL A 237 3.11 31.19 22.30
CA VAL A 237 4.41 30.67 21.86
C VAL A 237 4.72 31.56 20.69
N GLU A 238 5.77 32.38 20.79
CA GLU A 238 6.25 33.26 19.73
C GLU A 238 6.30 32.47 18.42
N ALA A 239 5.29 32.66 17.59
CA ALA A 239 5.42 32.44 16.16
C ALA A 239 6.35 33.56 15.72
N GLN A 240 7.62 33.24 15.44
CA GLN A 240 8.35 34.10 14.53
C GLN A 240 7.70 33.96 13.16
N ASP A 241 6.75 34.85 12.90
CA ASP A 241 6.41 35.26 11.55
C ASP A 241 7.66 35.87 10.93
N ASN A 242 8.22 35.21 9.92
CA ASN A 242 8.94 35.94 8.89
C ASN A 242 8.92 35.20 7.54
N PRO A 243 7.99 35.54 6.64
CA PRO A 243 8.06 35.16 5.24
C PRO A 243 8.64 36.32 4.41
N ALA A 244 9.86 36.78 4.68
CA ALA A 244 10.56 37.74 3.79
C ALA A 244 12.04 37.98 4.18
N ALA A 245 12.93 37.02 3.92
CA ALA A 245 14.37 37.32 3.88
C ALA A 245 15.13 36.34 2.98
N SER A 246 14.85 36.38 1.68
CA SER A 246 15.81 35.98 0.63
C SER A 246 15.40 36.62 -0.69
N ARG A 247 15.53 37.94 -0.73
CA ARG A 247 15.67 38.68 -2.00
C ARG A 247 16.86 39.60 -1.89
N ALA A 248 17.85 39.27 -2.71
CA ALA A 248 18.86 40.14 -3.31
C ALA A 248 19.50 41.20 -2.40
N VAL A 249 20.74 40.92 -1.97
CA VAL A 249 21.73 41.98 -1.79
C VAL A 249 22.84 41.75 -2.81
N THR A 250 22.78 42.53 -3.88
CA THR A 250 23.87 42.79 -4.80
C THR A 250 24.91 43.66 -4.07
N PRO A 251 26.19 43.30 -4.00
CA PRO A 251 27.22 44.24 -3.58
C PRO A 251 27.63 45.09 -4.78
N SER A 252 27.43 46.41 -4.66
CA SER A 252 28.03 47.39 -5.57
C SER A 252 29.54 47.44 -5.39
N GLN A 253 30.20 47.58 -6.54
CA GLN A 253 31.63 47.73 -6.71
C GLN A 253 32.15 49.02 -6.06
N GLU A 254 33.29 48.93 -5.39
CA GLU A 254 34.21 50.07 -5.25
C GLU A 254 35.61 49.61 -5.66
N GLU A 255 36.11 50.21 -6.73
CA GLU A 255 37.45 50.00 -7.28
C GLU A 255 38.52 50.60 -6.36
N LYS A 256 39.58 49.82 -6.09
CA LYS A 256 40.95 50.35 -5.97
C LYS A 256 41.98 49.27 -6.33
N THR A 257 42.53 49.43 -7.53
CA THR A 257 43.82 48.96 -8.06
C THR A 257 44.95 49.26 -7.03
N VAL A 258 46.04 48.51 -6.82
CA VAL A 258 46.97 47.81 -7.72
C VAL A 258 47.83 46.79 -6.90
N ARG A 259 48.21 45.69 -7.56
CA ARG A 259 49.56 45.07 -7.63
C ARG A 259 49.73 43.64 -7.08
N ALA A 260 50.12 42.77 -8.00
CA ALA A 260 50.38 41.35 -7.87
C ALA A 260 51.70 41.01 -7.16
N THR A 261 51.71 39.86 -6.47
CA THR A 261 52.72 38.77 -6.57
C THR A 261 52.26 37.55 -5.76
N SER A 262 52.17 36.38 -6.40
CA SER A 262 52.23 35.03 -5.81
C SER A 262 53.70 34.66 -5.52
N PRO A 263 54.08 33.61 -4.71
CA PRO A 263 53.43 32.28 -4.65
C PRO A 263 53.44 31.46 -3.32
N ALA A 264 52.62 30.39 -3.36
CA ALA A 264 52.76 29.02 -2.80
C ALA A 264 52.85 28.73 -1.27
N ALA A 265 51.88 27.97 -0.75
CA ALA A 265 52.04 26.74 0.08
C ALA A 265 50.64 26.17 0.50
N GLY A 266 50.40 24.86 0.36
CA GLY A 266 49.17 24.16 0.82
C GLY A 266 49.28 23.62 2.26
N PRO A 267 48.55 22.54 2.62
CA PRO A 267 47.09 22.38 2.68
C PRO A 267 46.62 22.16 4.15
N SER A 268 45.34 22.36 4.45
CA SER A 268 44.72 21.80 5.67
C SER A 268 43.25 21.49 5.41
N GLN A 269 42.91 20.20 5.56
CA GLN A 269 41.58 19.62 5.44
C GLN A 269 40.84 19.75 6.77
N GLU A 270 39.56 20.13 6.71
CA GLU A 270 38.58 19.86 7.78
C GLU A 270 37.61 18.76 7.34
N PRO A 271 37.07 17.93 8.25
CA PRO A 271 36.22 16.79 7.91
C PRO A 271 34.81 17.21 7.51
N GLY A 272 34.30 16.59 6.44
CA GLY A 272 33.08 16.97 5.75
C GLY A 272 31.77 16.68 6.48
N LYS A 273 30.84 17.61 6.34
CA LYS A 273 29.39 17.39 6.42
C LYS A 273 28.93 16.65 5.16
N PRO A 274 27.98 15.70 5.22
CA PRO A 274 27.40 15.15 4.01
C PRO A 274 26.60 16.25 3.29
N GLN A 275 27.05 16.59 2.10
CA GLN A 275 26.51 17.67 1.28
C GLN A 275 25.78 17.05 0.09
N PHE A 276 24.45 17.19 0.05
CA PHE A 276 23.66 16.84 -1.13
C PHE A 276 23.99 17.81 -2.29
N PRO A 277 23.90 17.36 -3.56
CA PRO A 277 24.23 18.22 -4.69
C PRO A 277 23.24 19.38 -4.83
N ASN A 278 23.73 20.61 -4.71
CA ASN A 278 23.00 21.82 -5.04
C ASN A 278 22.76 21.89 -6.56
N THR A 279 21.50 21.75 -6.99
CA THR A 279 21.12 22.01 -8.38
C THR A 279 20.75 23.48 -8.56
N ASP A 280 21.75 24.31 -8.84
CA ASP A 280 21.56 25.60 -9.52
C ASP A 280 22.60 25.73 -10.62
N SER A 281 22.22 25.34 -11.84
CA SER A 281 22.87 25.76 -13.08
C SER A 281 21.91 25.58 -14.24
N HIS A 282 21.41 26.72 -14.73
CA HIS A 282 20.89 26.82 -16.09
C HIS A 282 21.99 26.40 -17.07
N GLY A 283 21.81 25.24 -17.69
CA GLY A 283 22.63 24.75 -18.78
C GLY A 283 21.82 23.70 -19.53
N GLN A 284 21.48 23.99 -20.78
CA GLN A 284 20.77 23.07 -21.67
C GLN A 284 21.50 21.73 -21.74
N VAL A 285 20.80 20.66 -21.40
CA VAL A 285 21.11 19.32 -21.90
C VAL A 285 19.80 18.61 -22.16
N GLU A 286 19.65 18.18 -23.41
CA GLU A 286 18.46 17.61 -24.00
C GLU A 286 18.03 16.34 -23.25
N SER A 287 16.80 16.35 -22.74
CA SER A 287 16.16 15.12 -22.27
C SER A 287 15.32 14.56 -23.41
N GLU A 288 15.71 13.40 -23.93
CA GLU A 288 14.85 12.55 -24.75
C GLU A 288 13.71 12.03 -23.86
N GLY A 289 12.65 12.81 -23.77
CA GLY A 289 11.41 12.47 -23.11
C GLY A 289 10.69 11.35 -23.86
N ARG A 290 10.53 10.21 -23.19
CA ARG A 290 9.64 9.11 -23.59
C ARG A 290 8.19 9.63 -23.61
N ALA A 291 7.72 9.97 -24.80
CA ALA A 291 6.40 10.53 -25.06
C ALA A 291 5.28 9.58 -24.61
N ALA A 292 4.36 10.12 -23.80
CA ALA A 292 3.06 9.52 -23.54
C ALA A 292 2.23 9.53 -24.83
N LYS A 293 1.86 8.33 -25.33
CA LYS A 293 0.86 8.19 -26.40
C LYS A 293 -0.52 8.55 -25.84
N GLY A 294 -0.90 9.82 -25.97
CA GLY A 294 -2.28 10.26 -25.90
C GLY A 294 -3.03 9.82 -27.16
N SER A 295 -4.02 8.95 -26.99
CA SER A 295 -4.95 8.57 -28.07
C SER A 295 -5.91 9.74 -28.33
N SER A 296 -5.82 10.31 -29.53
CA SER A 296 -6.70 11.36 -30.03
C SER A 296 -8.10 10.80 -30.30
N ARG A 297 -9.10 11.26 -29.53
CA ARG A 297 -10.51 11.16 -29.90
C ARG A 297 -10.83 12.25 -30.91
N GLN A 298 -11.16 11.86 -32.15
CA GLN A 298 -11.77 12.76 -33.12
C GLN A 298 -13.26 12.97 -32.79
N PRO A 299 -13.82 14.18 -32.93
CA PRO A 299 -15.26 14.42 -32.89
C PRO A 299 -15.92 14.14 -34.25
N ALA A 300 -17.11 13.54 -34.21
CA ALA A 300 -17.93 13.24 -35.39
C ALA A 300 -18.75 14.45 -35.83
N GLU A 301 -18.68 14.78 -37.12
CA GLU A 301 -19.57 15.72 -37.81
C GLU A 301 -20.87 15.04 -38.30
N THR A 302 -21.89 15.87 -38.50
CA THR A 302 -23.30 15.53 -38.72
C THR A 302 -23.72 15.67 -40.20
N LYS A 303 -24.83 14.98 -40.55
CA LYS A 303 -25.64 14.98 -41.81
C LYS A 303 -25.22 13.91 -42.83
N GLN A 304 -26.10 13.15 -43.49
CA GLN A 304 -27.45 13.44 -43.97
C GLN A 304 -28.29 12.15 -44.20
N VAL A 305 -29.59 12.36 -44.37
CA VAL A 305 -30.71 11.40 -44.45
C VAL A 305 -30.77 10.67 -45.80
N HIS A 306 -31.09 9.37 -45.81
CA HIS A 306 -31.87 8.77 -46.89
C HIS A 306 -32.82 7.67 -46.37
N VAL A 307 -34.10 7.84 -46.71
CA VAL A 307 -35.26 6.98 -46.43
C VAL A 307 -35.38 5.90 -47.51
N THR A 308 -35.53 4.63 -47.14
CA THR A 308 -36.42 3.67 -47.86
C THR A 308 -36.76 2.42 -47.02
N THR A 309 -38.04 2.36 -46.60
CA THR A 309 -39.00 1.23 -46.58
C THR A 309 -38.60 -0.20 -46.11
N ASN A 310 -39.22 -0.58 -44.97
CA ASN A 310 -39.54 -1.91 -44.41
C ASN A 310 -40.36 -2.84 -45.38
N PRO A 311 -40.66 -4.14 -45.09
CA PRO A 311 -40.81 -4.76 -43.76
C PRO A 311 -40.31 -6.22 -43.54
N SER A 312 -40.28 -6.59 -42.25
CA SER A 312 -40.13 -7.94 -41.66
C SER A 312 -41.29 -8.90 -41.99
N PRO A 313 -41.10 -10.22 -41.78
CA PRO A 313 -42.19 -11.13 -41.45
C PRO A 313 -42.16 -11.56 -39.96
N ALA A 314 -43.36 -11.68 -39.43
CA ALA A 314 -43.72 -11.97 -38.05
C ALA A 314 -43.73 -13.48 -37.71
N LEU A 315 -43.66 -13.76 -36.41
CA LEU A 315 -44.01 -15.03 -35.77
C LEU A 315 -45.52 -15.34 -35.91
N PRO A 316 -45.93 -16.62 -35.91
CA PRO A 316 -47.29 -17.00 -35.55
C PRO A 316 -47.39 -17.46 -34.09
N ALA A 317 -48.38 -16.91 -33.39
CA ALA A 317 -48.92 -17.41 -32.13
C ALA A 317 -50.29 -18.05 -32.42
N HIS A 318 -50.61 -19.18 -31.78
CA HIS A 318 -51.98 -19.68 -31.68
C HIS A 318 -52.27 -20.18 -30.27
N HIS A 319 -53.28 -19.54 -29.67
CA HIS A 319 -54.42 -20.02 -28.85
C HIS A 319 -54.22 -21.02 -27.70
N ALA A 320 -55.03 -21.08 -26.65
CA ALA A 320 -56.02 -20.22 -25.97
C ALA A 320 -56.44 -21.05 -24.74
N GLY A 321 -56.46 -20.51 -23.52
CA GLY A 321 -57.72 -20.27 -22.82
C GLY A 321 -57.91 -21.16 -21.58
N GLY A 322 -58.37 -20.57 -20.47
CA GLY A 322 -58.90 -21.30 -19.32
C GLY A 322 -58.36 -20.84 -17.96
N ALA A 323 -59.12 -19.98 -17.28
CA ALA A 323 -59.15 -19.86 -15.81
C ALA A 323 -60.53 -20.39 -15.33
N PRO A 324 -60.87 -20.45 -14.02
CA PRO A 324 -60.11 -20.46 -12.77
C PRO A 324 -60.52 -21.64 -11.84
N GLN A 325 -59.87 -21.82 -10.68
CA GLN A 325 -60.48 -22.12 -9.35
C GLN A 325 -59.45 -22.74 -8.38
N GLY A 326 -59.46 -22.26 -7.14
CA GLY A 326 -58.51 -22.67 -6.11
C GLY A 326 -58.92 -23.89 -5.29
N ARG A 327 -58.01 -24.34 -4.43
CA ARG A 327 -58.28 -24.90 -3.10
C ARG A 327 -56.99 -25.06 -2.29
N LYS A 328 -57.22 -25.06 -0.97
CA LYS A 328 -56.27 -25.01 0.14
C LYS A 328 -55.59 -26.36 0.43
N ALA A 329 -54.58 -26.28 1.30
CA ALA A 329 -54.03 -27.31 2.19
C ALA A 329 -53.13 -28.35 1.49
N SER A 330 -52.05 -28.88 2.07
CA SER A 330 -51.49 -28.87 3.42
C SER A 330 -50.17 -29.65 3.34
N HIS A 331 -49.09 -29.19 3.94
CA HIS A 331 -47.95 -30.06 4.25
C HIS A 331 -47.73 -30.12 5.76
N VAL A 332 -48.09 -31.30 6.27
CA VAL A 332 -47.78 -31.85 7.58
C VAL A 332 -46.27 -31.90 7.76
N ARG A 333 -45.77 -31.38 8.88
CA ARG A 333 -44.45 -31.68 9.42
C ARG A 333 -44.66 -32.46 10.71
N ASP A 334 -44.24 -33.71 10.68
CA ASP A 334 -44.17 -34.57 11.86
C ASP A 334 -42.80 -34.49 12.52
N ALA A 335 -42.84 -34.82 13.82
CA ALA A 335 -41.90 -34.49 14.88
C ALA A 335 -40.50 -35.14 14.79
N GLY A 336 -39.55 -34.53 15.53
CA GLY A 336 -38.15 -34.97 15.70
C GLY A 336 -37.96 -36.22 16.57
N PRO A 337 -36.74 -36.42 17.12
CA PRO A 337 -36.49 -35.82 18.44
C PRO A 337 -35.08 -35.23 18.64
N ALA A 338 -34.98 -34.57 19.79
CA ALA A 338 -33.96 -33.64 20.26
C ALA A 338 -32.60 -34.23 20.62
N ASN A 339 -31.56 -33.40 20.52
CA ASN A 339 -30.53 -33.33 21.57
C ASN A 339 -29.95 -31.91 21.71
N VAL A 340 -29.55 -31.63 22.95
CA VAL A 340 -29.58 -30.35 23.66
C VAL A 340 -28.35 -29.46 23.37
N SER A 341 -28.56 -28.15 23.22
CA SER A 341 -27.49 -27.13 23.25
C SER A 341 -27.88 -25.98 24.20
N GLU A 342 -27.08 -25.77 25.24
CA GLU A 342 -27.22 -24.70 26.24
C GLU A 342 -26.98 -23.29 25.67
N PRO A 343 -27.68 -22.25 26.15
CA PRO A 343 -27.45 -20.86 25.74
C PRO A 343 -26.49 -20.10 26.68
N PHE A 344 -25.46 -19.49 26.10
CA PHE A 344 -24.54 -18.57 26.78
C PHE A 344 -25.25 -17.30 27.29
N ALA A 345 -25.25 -17.13 28.61
CA ALA A 345 -25.79 -15.94 29.29
C ALA A 345 -24.81 -14.75 29.28
N ARG A 346 -25.30 -13.59 28.81
CA ARG A 346 -24.64 -12.28 28.87
C ARG A 346 -24.48 -11.81 30.33
N ARG A 347 -23.24 -11.72 30.84
CA ARG A 347 -22.95 -11.07 32.14
C ARG A 347 -22.77 -9.56 32.00
N ARG A 348 -23.69 -8.80 32.59
CA ARG A 348 -23.56 -7.36 32.89
C ARG A 348 -22.55 -7.15 34.04
N ARG A 349 -21.53 -6.31 33.84
CA ARG A 349 -20.62 -5.83 34.91
C ARG A 349 -21.35 -4.81 35.79
N ARG A 350 -21.52 -5.14 37.08
CA ARG A 350 -21.89 -4.19 38.15
C ARG A 350 -20.66 -3.41 38.60
N ARG A 351 -20.81 -2.08 38.69
CA ARG A 351 -19.96 -1.16 39.46
C ARG A 351 -20.00 -1.56 40.94
N ARG A 352 -18.84 -1.55 41.61
CA ARG A 352 -18.75 -1.47 43.07
C ARG A 352 -18.00 -0.19 43.44
N ARG A 353 -18.68 0.66 44.21
CA ARG A 353 -18.09 1.67 45.09
C ARG A 353 -17.54 0.92 46.31
N GLY A 354 -16.42 1.41 46.82
CA GLY A 354 -15.69 0.96 48.00
C GLY A 354 -14.40 1.73 48.02
#